data_AF-A0A3G8M9S7-F1
#
_entry.id   AF-A0A3G8M9S7-F1
#
_cell.length_a   1.000
_cell.length_b   1.000
_cell.length_c   1.000
_cell.angle_alpha   90.00
_cell.angle_beta   90.00
_cell.angle_gamma   90.00
#
_symmetry.space_group_name_H-M   'P 1'
#
loop_
_entity.id
_entity.type
_entity.pdbx_description
1 polymer ?
#
loop_
_entity_poly.entity_id
_entity_poly.type
_entity_poly.pdbx_seq_one_letter_code
_entity_poly.pdbx_strand_id
1 'polypeptide(L)'
;MLSRNKPCFCGSGKRFKHCHGAYTINRPDAPIENWHVVPQYVRDAFNQGQMAKVRHYQQFGLHRPPLVAGSDRDRFIVRGDQILHWAGGGSFLNFLESDLLRDMGEGFRRNEAHPLHVWWKSMRAHAEAYSKSGAHGKILSTVAAINFFTVAHDLFIIADNARPRERLLKSLRVPDQFHGARHELMVAASLVRAGFKIDFSDETDSDRKHCDATAIHRRTARSYFVEMKAKGRPGILGKPGPSPSPDEMKRDVSRLLRVALEKPASGERLIFLDMNLPPMPSGTDEGVWWQSDAIASVRAVEKQPGNLKPDISAFIVFTNVPSYQMGMEDYYAGLEIAFTAFRKPGFATETTLLGDRYPDIADLFNALKAHDLVPDSF
;
A
#
# COMPACT_ATOMS: atom_id res chain seq x y z
N MET A 1 24.16 -37.08 12.63
CA MET A 1 23.78 -38.10 11.61
C MET A 1 23.56 -39.44 12.30
N LEU A 2 22.42 -40.10 12.07
CA LEU A 2 22.16 -41.45 12.61
C LEU A 2 22.98 -42.49 11.81
N SER A 3 23.70 -43.38 12.51
CA SER A 3 24.48 -44.45 11.87
C SER A 3 23.58 -45.45 11.15
N ARG A 4 23.94 -45.84 9.92
CA ARG A 4 23.17 -46.73 9.04
C ARG A 4 22.77 -48.07 9.67
N ASN A 5 23.54 -48.56 10.64
CA ASN A 5 23.29 -49.84 11.32
C ASN A 5 22.57 -49.71 12.67
N LYS A 6 22.28 -48.50 13.17
CA LYS A 6 21.51 -48.29 14.40
C LYS A 6 20.02 -48.63 14.18
N PRO A 7 19.28 -48.99 15.24
CA PRO A 7 17.82 -49.07 15.19
C PRO A 7 17.21 -47.78 14.64
N CYS A 8 16.17 -47.92 13.83
CA CYS A 8 15.49 -46.78 13.24
C CYS A 8 14.65 -46.05 14.29
N PHE A 9 14.65 -44.71 14.26
CA PHE A 9 13.97 -43.87 15.24
C PHE A 9 12.44 -43.97 15.22
N CYS A 10 11.85 -44.65 14.24
CA CYS A 10 10.41 -44.81 14.11
C CYS A 10 9.82 -45.96 14.96
N GLY A 11 10.66 -46.69 15.71
CA GLY A 11 10.19 -47.80 16.55
C GLY A 11 9.86 -49.10 15.78
N SER A 12 10.15 -49.18 14.48
CA SER A 12 9.85 -50.36 13.65
C SER A 12 10.67 -51.62 13.94
N GLY A 13 11.62 -51.56 14.87
CA GLY A 13 12.59 -52.63 15.14
C GLY A 13 13.64 -52.85 14.03
N LYS A 14 13.51 -52.20 12.87
CA LYS A 14 14.47 -52.31 11.75
C LYS A 14 15.68 -51.40 11.95
N ARG A 15 16.82 -51.75 11.33
CA ARG A 15 17.99 -50.84 11.24
C ARG A 15 17.68 -49.68 10.28
N PHE A 16 18.27 -48.51 10.51
CA PHE A 16 18.02 -47.28 9.73
C PHE A 16 18.15 -47.53 8.21
N LYS A 17 19.19 -48.22 7.73
CA LYS A 17 19.39 -48.54 6.30
C LYS A 17 18.36 -49.47 5.66
N HIS A 18 17.50 -50.12 6.44
CA HIS A 18 16.42 -51.00 5.98
C HIS A 18 15.03 -50.41 6.30
N CYS A 19 15.00 -49.15 6.72
CA CYS A 19 13.82 -48.35 7.02
C CYS A 19 14.08 -46.95 6.42
N HIS A 20 13.98 -45.85 7.17
CA HIS A 20 14.11 -44.48 6.61
C HIS A 20 15.44 -44.12 5.92
N GLY A 21 16.48 -44.95 6.04
CA GLY A 21 17.73 -44.85 5.28
C GLY A 21 17.86 -45.85 4.13
N ALA A 22 16.80 -46.60 3.81
CA ALA A 22 16.76 -47.51 2.68
C ALA A 22 16.53 -46.73 1.38
N TYR A 23 17.45 -46.92 0.44
CA TYR A 23 17.42 -46.28 -0.89
C TYR A 23 16.15 -46.58 -1.69
N THR A 24 15.39 -47.61 -1.32
CA THR A 24 14.20 -48.10 -2.03
C THR A 24 12.87 -47.51 -1.54
N ILE A 25 12.83 -46.74 -0.44
CA ILE A 25 11.58 -46.14 0.07
C ILE A 25 11.19 -44.86 -0.72
N ASN A 26 12.12 -44.32 -1.52
CA ASN A 26 11.85 -43.19 -2.41
C ASN A 26 11.50 -43.65 -3.84
N ARG A 27 10.57 -44.60 -3.98
CA ARG A 27 9.91 -44.90 -5.26
C ARG A 27 8.50 -44.28 -5.24
N PRO A 28 8.05 -43.57 -6.29
CA PRO A 28 6.70 -42.98 -6.37
C PRO A 28 5.55 -43.98 -6.13
N ASP A 29 5.85 -45.26 -6.34
CA ASP A 29 4.99 -46.44 -6.35
C ASP A 29 5.00 -47.23 -5.02
N ALA A 30 5.73 -46.77 -3.99
CA ALA A 30 5.68 -47.40 -2.67
C ALA A 30 4.33 -47.11 -1.96
N PRO A 31 3.69 -48.12 -1.33
CA PRO A 31 2.43 -47.92 -0.61
C PRO A 31 2.59 -46.88 0.50
N ILE A 32 1.62 -45.96 0.56
CA ILE A 32 1.57 -44.76 1.42
C ILE A 32 1.29 -45.13 2.89
N GLU A 33 1.95 -46.16 3.43
CA GLU A 33 1.74 -46.64 4.81
C GLU A 33 2.74 -46.07 5.83
N ASN A 34 3.66 -45.21 5.40
CA ASN A 34 4.64 -44.55 6.28
C ASN A 34 4.43 -43.03 6.38
N TRP A 35 3.19 -42.58 6.63
CA TRP A 35 3.01 -41.23 7.17
C TRP A 35 3.65 -41.18 8.55
N HIS A 36 4.89 -40.71 8.61
CA HIS A 36 5.40 -40.16 9.84
C HIS A 36 4.39 -39.13 10.36
N VAL A 37 3.96 -39.31 11.60
CA VAL A 37 3.30 -38.25 12.35
C VAL A 37 4.19 -37.02 12.22
N VAL A 38 3.71 -35.99 11.51
CA VAL A 38 4.42 -34.71 11.36
C VAL A 38 4.89 -34.31 12.75
N PRO A 39 6.19 -34.06 13.00
CA PRO A 39 6.65 -33.77 14.34
C PRO A 39 5.85 -32.62 14.96
N GLN A 40 5.55 -32.68 16.26
CA GLN A 40 4.69 -31.68 16.91
C GLN A 40 5.20 -30.25 16.68
N TYR A 41 6.51 -30.03 16.77
CA TYR A 41 7.12 -28.73 16.51
C TYR A 41 6.89 -28.21 15.09
N VAL A 42 6.77 -29.08 14.08
CA VAL A 42 6.47 -28.68 12.69
C VAL A 42 5.00 -28.27 12.57
N ARG A 43 4.07 -29.00 13.21
CA ARG A 43 2.66 -28.61 13.28
C ARG A 43 2.47 -27.28 14.00
N ASP A 44 3.15 -27.11 15.14
CA ASP A 44 3.08 -25.89 15.94
C ASP A 44 3.61 -24.69 15.14
N ALA A 45 4.77 -24.84 14.48
CA ALA A 45 5.33 -23.80 13.61
C ALA A 45 4.41 -23.48 12.43
N PHE A 46 3.79 -24.49 11.80
CA PHE A 46 2.81 -24.26 10.74
C PHE A 46 1.58 -23.50 11.24
N ASN A 47 1.00 -23.90 12.37
CA ASN A 47 -0.17 -23.26 12.98
C ASN A 47 0.14 -21.81 13.37
N GLN A 48 1.30 -21.56 14.00
CA GLN A 48 1.77 -20.22 14.31
C GLN A 48 1.90 -19.37 13.04
N GLY A 49 2.45 -19.93 11.96
CA GLY A 49 2.54 -19.27 10.67
C GLY A 49 1.18 -18.94 10.04
N GLN A 50 0.19 -19.83 10.16
CA GLN A 50 -1.17 -19.55 9.69
C GLN A 50 -1.85 -18.45 10.53
N MET A 51 -1.72 -18.50 11.85
CA MET A 51 -2.27 -17.46 12.73
C MET A 51 -1.62 -16.10 12.47
N ALA A 52 -0.31 -16.05 12.26
CA ALA A 52 0.40 -14.84 11.89
C ALA A 52 -0.11 -14.26 10.55
N LYS A 53 -0.34 -15.10 9.54
CA LYS A 53 -0.95 -14.69 8.27
C LYS A 53 -2.36 -14.14 8.45
N VAL A 54 -3.20 -14.80 9.24
CA VAL A 54 -4.57 -14.32 9.53
C VAL A 54 -4.54 -12.95 10.20
N ARG A 55 -3.69 -12.77 11.23
CA ARG A 55 -3.51 -11.47 11.90
C ARG A 55 -3.03 -10.39 10.93
N HIS A 56 -2.05 -10.72 10.10
CA HIS A 56 -1.54 -9.82 9.07
C HIS A 56 -2.66 -9.36 8.13
N TYR A 57 -3.45 -10.30 7.60
CA TYR A 57 -4.55 -9.97 6.69
C TYR A 57 -5.65 -9.13 7.36
N GLN A 58 -5.92 -9.39 8.65
CA GLN A 58 -6.88 -8.60 9.42
C GLN A 58 -6.39 -7.17 9.69
N GLN A 59 -5.08 -6.98 9.93
CA GLN A 59 -4.53 -5.69 10.35
C GLN A 59 -4.03 -4.83 9.18
N PHE A 60 -3.36 -5.45 8.21
CA PHE A 60 -2.61 -4.75 7.16
C PHE A 60 -3.10 -5.06 5.73
N GLY A 61 -4.17 -5.83 5.60
CA GLY A 61 -4.80 -6.20 4.33
C GLY A 61 -4.16 -7.42 3.67
N LEU A 62 -4.70 -7.81 2.52
CA LEU A 62 -4.44 -9.05 1.77
C LEU A 62 -3.09 -9.11 1.04
N HIS A 63 -2.23 -8.12 1.23
CA HIS A 63 -0.88 -8.15 0.68
C HIS A 63 -0.05 -9.23 1.40
N ARG A 64 0.98 -9.76 0.71
CA ARG A 64 1.83 -10.81 1.27
C ARG A 64 2.56 -10.29 2.52
N PRO A 65 2.52 -11.01 3.67
CA PRO A 65 3.36 -10.67 4.81
C PRO A 65 4.84 -10.69 4.42
N PRO A 66 5.71 -9.91 5.10
CA PRO A 66 7.15 -10.00 4.91
C PRO A 66 7.62 -11.46 5.00
N LEU A 67 8.28 -11.95 3.95
CA LEU A 67 8.88 -13.28 3.99
C LEU A 67 10.31 -13.14 4.49
N VAL A 68 10.55 -13.70 5.67
CA VAL A 68 11.82 -13.56 6.38
C VAL A 68 12.37 -14.94 6.73
N ALA A 69 13.67 -15.12 6.52
CA ALA A 69 14.43 -16.26 7.01
C ALA A 69 15.66 -15.78 7.78
N GLY A 70 16.19 -16.60 8.69
CA GLY A 70 17.39 -16.27 9.48
C GLY A 70 17.07 -15.91 10.93
N SER A 71 17.98 -15.14 11.55
CA SER A 71 17.92 -14.73 12.96
C SER A 71 17.75 -13.22 13.10
N ASP A 72 17.50 -12.72 14.31
CA ASP A 72 17.33 -11.27 14.55
C ASP A 72 18.56 -10.42 14.19
N ARG A 73 19.74 -11.03 14.10
CA ARG A 73 21.01 -10.38 13.72
C ARG A 73 21.36 -10.55 12.25
N ASP A 74 20.68 -11.48 11.57
CA ASP A 74 21.06 -11.93 10.23
C ASP A 74 19.81 -12.46 9.50
N ARG A 75 19.09 -11.56 8.81
CA ARG A 75 17.83 -11.85 8.12
C ARG A 75 18.01 -11.82 6.61
N PHE A 76 17.29 -12.70 5.93
CA PHE A 76 17.02 -12.64 4.50
C PHE A 76 15.56 -12.28 4.28
N ILE A 77 15.31 -11.17 3.60
CA ILE A 77 13.97 -10.60 3.40
C ILE A 77 13.65 -10.66 1.91
N VAL A 78 12.52 -11.26 1.55
CA VAL A 78 12.04 -11.26 0.17
C VAL A 78 11.28 -9.96 -0.11
N ARG A 79 11.73 -9.24 -1.13
CA ARG A 79 11.11 -8.01 -1.63
C ARG A 79 10.98 -8.10 -3.15
N GLY A 80 9.78 -8.35 -3.64
CA GLY A 80 9.57 -8.59 -5.06
C GLY A 80 10.32 -9.83 -5.53
N ASP A 81 11.14 -9.66 -6.57
CA ASP A 81 12.04 -10.67 -7.12
C ASP A 81 13.43 -10.72 -6.45
N GLN A 82 13.64 -9.91 -5.40
CA GLN A 82 14.92 -9.79 -4.71
C GLN A 82 14.91 -10.46 -3.33
N ILE A 83 16.06 -11.03 -2.97
CA ILE A 83 16.36 -11.48 -1.60
C ILE A 83 17.40 -10.52 -1.03
N LEU A 84 17.03 -9.85 0.05
CA LEU A 84 17.83 -8.81 0.67
C LEU A 84 18.41 -9.32 1.98
N HIS A 85 19.71 -9.14 2.16
CA HIS A 85 20.36 -9.35 3.45
C HIS A 85 20.14 -8.16 4.37
N TRP A 86 19.78 -8.42 5.64
CA TRP A 86 19.53 -7.41 6.66
C TRP A 86 20.12 -7.81 8.01
N ALA A 87 21.07 -7.01 8.49
CA ALA A 87 21.70 -7.17 9.80
C ALA A 87 21.37 -6.02 10.77
N GLY A 88 20.42 -5.13 10.43
CA GLY A 88 20.07 -3.94 11.21
C GLY A 88 19.07 -4.19 12.36
N GLY A 89 18.96 -5.43 12.84
CA GLY A 89 18.13 -5.83 13.99
C GLY A 89 16.70 -6.24 13.64
N GLY A 90 15.84 -6.33 14.66
CA GLY A 90 14.47 -6.86 14.56
C GLY A 90 13.37 -5.88 14.13
N SER A 91 13.67 -4.59 13.99
CA SER A 91 12.68 -3.57 13.61
C SER A 91 12.42 -3.60 12.10
N PHE A 92 11.16 -3.81 11.70
CA PHE A 92 10.76 -3.75 10.30
C PHE A 92 10.85 -2.31 9.77
N LEU A 93 10.57 -1.32 10.61
CA LEU A 93 10.70 0.10 10.27
C LEU A 93 12.14 0.49 9.93
N ASN A 94 13.13 -0.02 10.68
CA ASN A 94 14.54 0.22 10.36
C ASN A 94 14.91 -0.37 8.99
N PHE A 95 14.37 -1.55 8.67
CA PHE A 95 14.54 -2.14 7.35
C PHE A 95 13.89 -1.28 6.27
N LEU A 96 12.63 -0.85 6.45
CA LEU A 96 11.92 0.01 5.50
C LEU A 96 12.65 1.34 5.25
N GLU A 97 13.19 1.97 6.30
CA GLU A 97 14.03 3.17 6.15
C GLU A 97 15.24 2.89 5.27
N SER A 98 16.01 1.83 5.59
CA SER A 98 17.21 1.47 4.84
C SER A 98 16.90 1.12 3.38
N ASP A 99 15.82 0.36 3.17
CA ASP A 99 15.36 -0.09 1.87
C ASP A 99 14.96 1.08 0.98
N LEU A 100 14.17 2.01 1.51
CA LEU A 100 13.77 3.22 0.82
C LEU A 100 14.98 4.10 0.49
N LEU A 101 15.89 4.32 1.44
CA LEU A 101 17.09 5.13 1.20
C LEU A 101 17.98 4.50 0.11
N ARG A 102 18.02 3.18 0.02
CA ARG A 102 18.73 2.48 -1.06
C ARG A 102 18.03 2.66 -2.40
N ASP A 103 16.70 2.54 -2.44
CA ASP A 103 15.93 2.78 -3.66
C ASP A 103 16.04 4.24 -4.12
N MET A 104 16.12 5.21 -3.23
CA MET A 104 16.22 6.63 -3.61
C MET A 104 17.64 7.03 -4.05
N GLY A 105 18.67 6.29 -3.62
CA GLY A 105 20.07 6.50 -4.00
C GLY A 105 20.74 7.71 -3.35
N GLU A 106 22.04 7.92 -3.63
CA GLU A 106 22.83 8.99 -3.01
C GLU A 106 22.37 10.40 -3.39
N GLY A 107 21.92 10.60 -4.63
CA GLY A 107 21.46 11.91 -5.11
C GLY A 107 20.30 12.46 -4.28
N PHE A 108 19.38 11.59 -3.86
CA PHE A 108 18.29 11.94 -2.95
C PHE A 108 18.79 12.41 -1.58
N ARG A 109 19.83 11.75 -1.02
CA ARG A 109 20.38 12.12 0.29
C ARG A 109 21.01 13.51 0.33
N ARG A 110 21.32 14.11 -0.83
CA ARG A 110 21.89 15.46 -0.94
C ARG A 110 20.84 16.52 -1.30
N ASN A 111 19.63 16.11 -1.68
CA ASN A 111 18.57 17.02 -2.09
C ASN A 111 17.69 17.41 -0.91
N GLU A 112 18.12 18.43 -0.16
CA GLU A 112 17.39 18.90 1.03
C GLU A 112 16.00 19.51 0.71
N ALA A 113 15.75 19.86 -0.55
CA ALA A 113 14.46 20.37 -1.01
C ALA A 113 13.46 19.25 -1.37
N HIS A 114 13.90 17.99 -1.42
CA HIS A 114 13.02 16.88 -1.76
C HIS A 114 12.05 16.58 -0.59
N PRO A 115 10.72 16.46 -0.82
CA PRO A 115 9.76 16.26 0.28
C PRO A 115 10.10 15.06 1.18
N LEU A 116 10.43 13.91 0.59
CA LEU A 116 10.85 12.74 1.34
C LEU A 116 12.15 12.96 2.15
N HIS A 117 13.08 13.82 1.70
CA HIS A 117 14.28 14.15 2.45
C HIS A 117 13.93 15.01 3.66
N VAL A 118 13.04 15.99 3.49
CA VAL A 118 12.54 16.84 4.58
C VAL A 118 11.91 15.98 5.69
N TRP A 119 11.04 15.03 5.31
CA TRP A 119 10.44 14.08 6.26
C TRP A 119 11.49 13.23 6.95
N TRP A 120 12.43 12.65 6.20
CA TRP A 120 13.49 11.82 6.75
C TRP A 120 14.35 12.60 7.77
N LYS A 121 14.83 13.79 7.41
CA LYS A 121 15.66 14.64 8.27
C LYS A 121 14.93 15.03 9.55
N SER A 122 13.66 15.44 9.45
CA SER A 122 12.83 15.78 10.60
C SER A 122 12.58 14.58 11.51
N MET A 123 12.20 13.43 10.94
CA MET A 123 12.01 12.18 11.69
C MET A 123 13.27 11.77 12.45
N ARG A 124 14.45 11.87 11.83
CA ARG A 124 15.76 11.54 12.46
C ARG A 124 16.13 12.51 13.57
N ALA A 125 15.94 13.81 13.35
CA ALA A 125 16.18 14.84 14.38
C ALA A 125 15.29 14.62 15.60
N HIS A 126 14.00 14.32 15.36
CA HIS A 126 13.05 14.00 16.42
C HIS A 126 13.46 12.72 17.16
N ALA A 127 13.81 11.64 16.45
CA ALA A 127 14.27 10.40 17.07
C ALA A 127 15.52 10.58 17.95
N GLU A 128 16.48 11.40 17.51
CA GLU A 128 17.67 11.74 18.29
C GLU A 128 17.33 12.52 19.56
N ALA A 129 16.46 13.53 19.45
CA ALA A 129 15.99 14.31 20.60
C ALA A 129 15.25 13.43 21.63
N TYR A 130 14.44 12.48 21.17
CA TYR A 130 13.73 11.52 22.04
C TYR A 130 14.66 10.50 22.69
N SER A 131 15.68 10.00 21.98
CA SER A 131 16.68 9.10 22.57
C SER A 131 17.44 9.76 23.72
N LYS A 132 17.59 11.10 23.70
CA LYS A 132 18.23 11.87 24.78
C LYS A 132 17.28 12.16 25.95
N SER A 133 15.96 12.17 25.73
CA SER A 133 14.97 12.50 26.76
C SER A 133 14.38 11.28 27.50
N GLY A 134 14.59 10.06 27.02
CA GLY A 134 14.17 8.82 27.69
C GLY A 134 12.65 8.52 27.62
N ALA A 135 11.88 9.30 26.86
CA ALA A 135 10.44 9.09 26.68
C ALA A 135 10.16 8.05 25.58
N HIS A 136 9.54 6.92 25.94
CA HIS A 136 9.14 5.88 24.98
C HIS A 136 7.78 6.20 24.32
N GLY A 137 7.68 6.12 22.98
CA GLY A 137 6.39 5.93 22.28
C GLY A 137 5.85 7.02 21.34
N LYS A 138 6.47 8.21 21.18
CA LYS A 138 5.86 9.32 20.39
C LYS A 138 6.38 9.53 18.96
N ILE A 139 7.55 9.01 18.61
CA ILE A 139 8.22 9.32 17.32
C ILE A 139 7.36 8.89 16.12
N LEU A 140 6.74 7.72 16.20
CA LEU A 140 5.98 7.13 15.09
C LEU A 140 4.66 7.84 14.81
N SER A 141 4.18 8.72 15.69
CA SER A 141 2.90 9.42 15.50
C SER A 141 3.04 10.81 14.88
N THR A 142 4.26 11.22 14.50
CA THR A 142 4.51 12.52 13.88
C THR A 142 4.21 12.53 12.39
N VAL A 143 3.89 13.70 11.85
CA VAL A 143 3.70 13.94 10.41
C VAL A 143 4.89 13.45 9.60
N ALA A 144 6.13 13.77 10.01
CA ALA A 144 7.33 13.35 9.32
C ALA A 144 7.50 11.82 9.29
N ALA A 145 7.30 11.16 10.44
CA ALA A 145 7.50 9.71 10.55
C ALA A 145 6.47 8.92 9.73
N ILE A 146 5.16 9.20 9.90
CA ILE A 146 4.11 8.45 9.18
C ILE A 146 4.21 8.68 7.67
N ASN A 147 4.43 9.91 7.21
CA ASN A 147 4.53 10.17 5.77
C ASN A 147 5.76 9.49 5.15
N PHE A 148 6.90 9.47 5.85
CA PHE A 148 8.08 8.75 5.40
C PHE A 148 7.84 7.23 5.34
N PHE A 149 7.34 6.64 6.43
CA PHE A 149 7.16 5.19 6.51
C PHE A 149 6.04 4.67 5.62
N THR A 150 4.99 5.44 5.37
CA THR A 150 3.96 5.02 4.41
C THR A 150 4.50 4.98 2.98
N VAL A 151 5.41 5.88 2.58
CA VAL A 151 6.12 5.76 1.28
C VAL A 151 6.94 4.48 1.22
N ALA A 152 7.74 4.23 2.26
CA ALA A 152 8.60 3.05 2.33
C ALA A 152 7.78 1.75 2.27
N HIS A 153 6.70 1.70 3.05
CA HIS A 153 5.84 0.53 3.13
C HIS A 153 5.04 0.32 1.84
N ASP A 154 4.52 1.37 1.22
CA ASP A 154 3.79 1.24 -0.04
C ASP A 154 4.72 0.70 -1.15
N LEU A 155 5.98 1.16 -1.21
CA LEU A 155 6.98 0.62 -2.14
C LEU A 155 7.32 -0.85 -1.87
N PHE A 156 7.35 -1.26 -0.60
CA PHE A 156 7.54 -2.66 -0.22
C PHE A 156 6.34 -3.52 -0.67
N ILE A 157 5.12 -3.03 -0.48
CA ILE A 157 3.88 -3.74 -0.85
C ILE A 157 3.79 -3.96 -2.35
N ILE A 158 4.11 -2.94 -3.14
CA ILE A 158 4.04 -3.06 -4.60
C ILE A 158 5.26 -3.76 -5.20
N ALA A 159 6.23 -4.21 -4.38
CA ALA A 159 7.48 -4.79 -4.88
C ALA A 159 7.29 -6.05 -5.73
N ASP A 160 6.24 -6.83 -5.50
CA ASP A 160 5.87 -7.97 -6.35
C ASP A 160 5.35 -7.54 -7.75
N ASN A 161 5.16 -6.24 -7.98
CA ASN A 161 4.76 -5.64 -9.27
C ASN A 161 5.95 -4.86 -9.86
N ALA A 162 6.95 -5.60 -10.38
CA ALA A 162 8.28 -5.06 -10.73
C ALA A 162 8.28 -3.86 -11.70
N ARG A 163 7.58 -3.95 -12.85
CA ARG A 163 7.55 -2.87 -13.85
C ARG A 163 6.91 -1.57 -13.33
N PRO A 164 5.70 -1.61 -12.74
CA PRO A 164 5.11 -0.45 -12.06
C PRO A 164 6.03 0.27 -11.07
N ARG A 165 6.77 -0.50 -10.27
CA ARG A 165 7.60 0.03 -9.19
C ARG A 165 8.75 0.89 -9.71
N GLU A 166 9.40 0.49 -10.80
CA GLU A 166 10.51 1.25 -11.38
C GLU A 166 10.07 2.61 -11.95
N ARG A 167 8.90 2.65 -12.61
CA ARG A 167 8.32 3.90 -13.11
C ARG A 167 8.03 4.86 -11.96
N LEU A 168 7.32 4.38 -10.94
CA LEU A 168 7.01 5.17 -9.75
C LEU A 168 8.27 5.66 -9.05
N LEU A 169 9.30 4.82 -8.90
CA LEU A 169 10.58 5.24 -8.30
C LEU A 169 11.26 6.38 -9.08
N LYS A 170 11.18 6.41 -10.41
CA LYS A 170 11.73 7.52 -11.21
C LYS A 170 11.04 8.83 -10.87
N SER A 171 9.71 8.85 -10.87
CA SER A 171 8.94 10.08 -10.56
C SER A 171 9.01 10.47 -9.08
N LEU A 172 9.08 9.50 -8.16
CA LEU A 172 9.27 9.74 -6.74
C LEU A 172 10.63 10.38 -6.41
N ARG A 173 11.64 10.27 -7.28
CA ARG A 173 12.94 10.94 -7.10
C ARG A 173 12.94 12.40 -7.58
N VAL A 174 11.91 12.82 -8.31
CA VAL A 174 11.80 14.16 -8.89
C VAL A 174 10.88 15.00 -7.99
N PRO A 175 11.39 16.06 -7.31
CA PRO A 175 10.60 16.83 -6.34
C PRO A 175 9.26 17.33 -6.87
N ASP A 176 9.21 17.91 -8.08
CA ASP A 176 7.97 18.43 -8.67
C ASP A 176 6.98 17.32 -9.08
N GLN A 177 7.44 16.09 -9.30
CA GLN A 177 6.56 14.95 -9.63
C GLN A 177 6.16 14.16 -8.38
N PHE A 178 6.80 14.41 -7.24
CA PHE A 178 6.66 13.63 -6.02
C PHE A 178 5.22 13.48 -5.57
N HIS A 179 4.43 14.56 -5.55
CA HIS A 179 3.03 14.53 -5.11
C HIS A 179 2.18 13.55 -5.94
N GLY A 180 2.25 13.66 -7.28
CA GLY A 180 1.51 12.77 -8.17
C GLY A 180 1.93 11.32 -8.01
N ALA A 181 3.24 11.06 -8.01
CA ALA A 181 3.79 9.72 -7.85
C ALA A 181 3.48 9.12 -6.47
N ARG A 182 3.48 9.93 -5.40
CA ARG A 182 3.07 9.50 -4.05
C ARG A 182 1.62 9.05 -4.02
N HIS A 183 0.74 9.80 -4.67
CA HIS A 183 -0.68 9.48 -4.74
C HIS A 183 -0.92 8.20 -5.55
N GLU A 184 -0.26 8.06 -6.71
CA GLU A 184 -0.32 6.82 -7.50
C GLU A 184 0.18 5.61 -6.71
N LEU A 185 1.29 5.77 -5.99
CA LEU A 185 1.85 4.72 -5.12
C LEU A 185 0.87 4.33 -4.00
N MET A 186 0.26 5.30 -3.32
CA MET A 186 -0.75 5.06 -2.27
C MET A 186 -1.93 4.26 -2.80
N VAL A 187 -2.46 4.66 -3.96
CA VAL A 187 -3.59 3.98 -4.60
C VAL A 187 -3.21 2.55 -5.00
N ALA A 188 -2.05 2.37 -5.63
CA ALA A 188 -1.56 1.05 -6.03
C ALA A 188 -1.37 0.12 -4.83
N ALA A 189 -0.73 0.59 -3.76
CA ALA A 189 -0.55 -0.20 -2.54
C ALA A 189 -1.90 -0.53 -1.88
N SER A 190 -2.83 0.41 -1.85
CA SER A 190 -4.18 0.18 -1.30
C SER A 190 -4.97 -0.85 -2.10
N LEU A 191 -4.87 -0.84 -3.43
CA LEU A 191 -5.45 -1.88 -4.30
C LEU A 191 -4.83 -3.25 -4.01
N VAL A 192 -3.51 -3.35 -3.86
CA VAL A 192 -2.84 -4.61 -3.51
C VAL A 192 -3.29 -5.12 -2.13
N ARG A 193 -3.36 -4.24 -1.13
CA ARG A 193 -3.91 -4.57 0.21
C ARG A 193 -5.37 -5.02 0.16
N ALA A 194 -6.14 -4.49 -0.78
CA ALA A 194 -7.52 -4.88 -1.01
C ALA A 194 -7.66 -6.17 -1.82
N GLY A 195 -6.57 -6.85 -2.17
CA GLY A 195 -6.61 -8.12 -2.90
C GLY A 195 -6.71 -7.98 -4.42
N PHE A 196 -6.45 -6.79 -4.96
CA PHE A 196 -6.35 -6.59 -6.41
C PHE A 196 -4.96 -7.00 -6.93
N LYS A 197 -4.94 -7.53 -8.15
CA LYS A 197 -3.76 -7.52 -9.02
C LYS A 197 -3.82 -6.24 -9.85
N ILE A 198 -2.76 -5.45 -9.85
CA ILE A 198 -2.65 -4.20 -10.59
C ILE A 198 -1.66 -4.36 -11.75
N ASP A 199 -1.96 -3.75 -12.89
CA ASP A 199 -1.06 -3.62 -14.03
C ASP A 199 -1.10 -2.18 -14.55
N PHE A 200 0.04 -1.48 -14.56
CA PHE A 200 0.10 -0.10 -15.03
C PHE A 200 0.16 -0.07 -16.56
N SER A 201 -0.51 0.90 -17.15
CA SER A 201 -0.46 1.08 -18.60
C SER A 201 0.92 1.55 -19.05
N ASP A 202 1.25 1.25 -20.32
CA ASP A 202 2.52 1.64 -20.93
C ASP A 202 2.48 3.11 -21.38
N GLU A 203 3.09 3.99 -20.59
CA GLU A 203 3.15 5.44 -20.89
C GLU A 203 4.06 5.79 -22.08
N THR A 204 4.79 4.83 -22.66
CA THR A 204 5.55 5.06 -23.89
C THR A 204 4.67 5.07 -25.14
N ASP A 205 3.43 4.58 -25.04
CA ASP A 205 2.41 4.67 -26.08
C ASP A 205 1.75 6.06 -26.03
N SER A 206 2.37 7.05 -26.67
CA SER A 206 1.79 8.40 -26.82
C SER A 206 0.64 8.45 -27.82
N ASP A 207 0.44 7.39 -28.62
CA ASP A 207 -0.52 7.37 -29.73
C ASP A 207 -1.93 7.08 -29.23
N ARG A 208 -2.07 6.51 -28.02
CA ARG A 208 -3.37 6.15 -27.45
C ARG A 208 -3.54 6.72 -26.04
N LYS A 209 -4.65 7.44 -25.85
CA LYS A 209 -5.10 7.78 -24.48
C LYS A 209 -5.55 6.49 -23.79
N HIS A 210 -4.92 6.16 -22.67
CA HIS A 210 -5.32 5.06 -21.79
C HIS A 210 -5.53 5.56 -20.36
N CYS A 211 -6.23 4.75 -19.55
CA CYS A 211 -6.23 4.91 -18.11
C CYS A 211 -4.84 4.61 -17.52
N ASP A 212 -4.55 5.12 -16.33
CA ASP A 212 -3.24 4.97 -15.68
C ASP A 212 -2.91 3.49 -15.36
N ALA A 213 -3.91 2.67 -15.01
CA ALA A 213 -3.73 1.24 -14.74
C ALA A 213 -5.00 0.41 -14.99
N THR A 214 -4.86 -0.90 -14.91
CA THR A 214 -5.96 -1.86 -14.74
C THR A 214 -5.82 -2.60 -13.41
N ALA A 215 -6.94 -2.93 -12.78
CA ALA A 215 -6.95 -3.66 -11.52
C ALA A 215 -8.00 -4.78 -11.55
N ILE A 216 -7.62 -5.99 -11.13
CA ILE A 216 -8.49 -7.16 -11.10
C ILE A 216 -8.53 -7.70 -9.67
N HIS A 217 -9.71 -7.70 -9.05
CA HIS A 217 -9.89 -8.23 -7.71
C HIS A 217 -9.83 -9.76 -7.73
N ARG A 218 -8.91 -10.36 -6.97
CA ARG A 218 -8.61 -11.80 -7.07
C ARG A 218 -9.78 -12.71 -6.68
N ARG A 219 -10.60 -12.29 -5.70
CA ARG A 219 -11.70 -13.10 -5.16
C ARG A 219 -13.00 -12.97 -5.98
N THR A 220 -13.32 -11.78 -6.47
CA THR A 220 -14.57 -11.52 -7.21
C THR A 220 -14.38 -11.56 -8.73
N ALA A 221 -13.13 -11.59 -9.19
CA ALA A 221 -12.74 -11.48 -10.60
C ALA A 221 -13.20 -10.18 -11.29
N ARG A 222 -13.71 -9.20 -10.56
CA ARG A 222 -14.11 -7.90 -11.11
C ARG A 222 -12.88 -7.11 -11.53
N SER A 223 -12.98 -6.47 -12.70
CA SER A 223 -11.90 -5.71 -13.33
C SER A 223 -12.28 -4.25 -13.47
N TYR A 224 -11.33 -3.36 -13.20
CA TYR A 224 -11.50 -1.92 -13.28
C TYR A 224 -10.40 -1.28 -14.10
N PHE A 225 -10.77 -0.28 -14.88
CA PHE A 225 -9.86 0.71 -15.44
C PHE A 225 -9.65 1.80 -14.41
N VAL A 226 -8.40 1.96 -13.97
CA VAL A 226 -8.04 2.82 -12.84
C VAL A 226 -7.44 4.11 -13.35
N GLU A 227 -7.98 5.24 -12.89
CA GLU A 227 -7.42 6.56 -13.12
C GLU A 227 -7.08 7.21 -11.79
N MET A 228 -5.90 7.82 -11.71
CA MET A 228 -5.38 8.45 -10.50
C MET A 228 -5.08 9.92 -10.82
N LYS A 229 -5.65 10.85 -10.06
CA LYS A 229 -5.41 12.28 -10.27
C LYS A 229 -5.14 12.98 -8.95
N ALA A 230 -3.92 13.47 -8.83
CA ALA A 230 -3.52 14.33 -7.74
C ALA A 230 -3.84 15.80 -8.03
N LYS A 231 -4.54 16.49 -7.12
CA LYS A 231 -4.72 17.94 -7.21
C LYS A 231 -3.47 18.66 -6.73
N GLY A 232 -2.54 18.88 -7.66
CA GLY A 232 -1.32 19.63 -7.39
C GLY A 232 -1.61 21.04 -6.90
N ARG A 233 -0.87 21.47 -5.86
CA ARG A 233 -0.93 22.83 -5.31
C ARG A 233 0.48 23.39 -5.20
N PRO A 234 0.72 24.64 -5.63
CA PRO A 234 2.01 25.30 -5.46
C PRO A 234 2.49 25.23 -4.01
N GLY A 235 3.80 25.08 -3.80
CA GLY A 235 4.45 25.05 -2.49
C GLY A 235 4.21 23.79 -1.66
N ILE A 236 3.36 22.87 -2.13
CA ILE A 236 3.02 21.64 -1.40
C ILE A 236 3.71 20.45 -2.08
N LEU A 237 4.38 19.62 -1.29
CA LEU A 237 5.04 18.38 -1.72
C LEU A 237 5.91 18.51 -2.98
N GLY A 238 6.76 19.54 -2.99
CA GLY A 238 7.77 19.75 -4.03
C GLY A 238 7.28 20.50 -5.27
N LYS A 239 6.00 20.89 -5.31
CA LYS A 239 5.48 21.78 -6.34
C LYS A 239 6.06 23.20 -6.20
N PRO A 240 6.57 23.81 -7.28
CA PRO A 240 7.13 25.15 -7.22
C PRO A 240 6.04 26.20 -6.96
N GLY A 241 6.45 27.33 -6.38
CA GLY A 241 5.58 28.47 -6.07
C GLY A 241 5.13 28.54 -4.61
N PRO A 242 4.48 29.63 -4.20
CA PRO A 242 4.02 29.83 -2.83
C PRO A 242 2.78 29.01 -2.52
N SER A 243 2.71 28.42 -1.32
CA SER A 243 1.51 27.72 -0.86
C SER A 243 0.33 28.69 -0.73
N PRO A 244 -0.85 28.37 -1.29
CA PRO A 244 -2.04 29.18 -1.09
C PRO A 244 -2.51 29.07 0.37
N SER A 245 -3.21 30.09 0.85
CA SER A 245 -3.87 30.02 2.16
C SER A 245 -5.00 28.97 2.14
N PRO A 246 -5.36 28.40 3.30
CA PRO A 246 -6.47 27.44 3.40
C PRO A 246 -7.78 27.91 2.73
N ASP A 247 -8.11 29.19 2.84
CA ASP A 247 -9.35 29.77 2.30
C ASP A 247 -9.34 29.89 0.76
N GLU A 248 -8.16 30.05 0.15
CA GLU A 248 -7.99 30.11 -1.31
C GLU A 248 -8.02 28.72 -1.96
N MET A 249 -7.92 27.67 -1.15
CA MET A 249 -7.86 26.29 -1.63
C MET A 249 -9.22 25.82 -2.15
N LYS A 250 -9.41 25.97 -3.47
CA LYS A 250 -10.60 25.45 -4.16
C LYS A 250 -10.80 23.96 -3.87
N ARG A 251 -12.03 23.58 -3.53
CA ARG A 251 -12.44 22.19 -3.26
C ARG A 251 -12.98 21.49 -4.51
N ASP A 252 -13.40 22.26 -5.52
CA ASP A 252 -13.92 21.70 -6.79
C ASP A 252 -12.89 20.83 -7.53
N VAL A 253 -13.30 19.62 -7.89
CA VAL A 253 -12.52 18.63 -8.64
C VAL A 253 -13.19 18.24 -9.95
N SER A 254 -14.23 18.97 -10.38
CA SER A 254 -15.01 18.69 -11.60
C SER A 254 -14.12 18.57 -12.84
N ARG A 255 -13.11 19.44 -12.98
CA ARG A 255 -12.17 19.38 -14.11
C ARG A 255 -11.34 18.10 -14.11
N LEU A 256 -10.82 17.68 -12.95
CA LEU A 256 -10.03 16.45 -12.84
C LEU A 256 -10.90 15.22 -13.13
N LEU A 257 -12.12 15.21 -12.60
CA LEU A 257 -13.10 14.16 -12.86
C LEU A 257 -13.44 14.03 -14.34
N ARG A 258 -13.67 15.15 -15.05
CA ARG A 258 -13.93 15.13 -16.50
C ARG A 258 -12.77 14.52 -17.28
N VAL A 259 -11.54 14.96 -17.00
CA VAL A 259 -10.33 14.43 -17.65
C VAL A 259 -10.21 12.92 -17.41
N ALA A 260 -10.50 12.46 -16.19
CA ALA A 260 -10.48 11.04 -15.85
C ALA A 260 -11.57 10.24 -16.58
N LEU A 261 -12.79 10.76 -16.67
CA LEU A 261 -13.92 10.11 -17.36
C LEU A 261 -13.74 10.06 -18.88
N GLU A 262 -13.05 11.04 -19.46
CA GLU A 262 -12.73 11.08 -20.91
C GLU A 262 -11.71 10.01 -21.32
N LYS A 263 -11.00 9.38 -20.38
CA LYS A 263 -10.08 8.30 -20.69
C LYS A 263 -10.83 7.08 -21.27
N PRO A 264 -10.36 6.55 -22.41
CA PRO A 264 -10.91 5.32 -22.97
C PRO A 264 -10.81 4.17 -21.97
N ALA A 265 -11.93 3.49 -21.76
CA ALA A 265 -12.02 2.26 -21.00
C ALA A 265 -13.14 1.41 -21.59
N SER A 266 -12.88 0.12 -21.78
CA SER A 266 -13.85 -0.84 -22.32
C SER A 266 -14.78 -1.43 -21.25
N GLY A 267 -14.66 -0.98 -20.00
CA GLY A 267 -15.40 -1.51 -18.87
C GLY A 267 -15.52 -0.52 -17.72
N GLU A 268 -15.70 -1.06 -16.52
CA GLU A 268 -15.97 -0.29 -15.32
C GLU A 268 -14.74 0.53 -14.89
N ARG A 269 -14.98 1.77 -14.46
CA ARG A 269 -13.92 2.70 -14.04
C ARG A 269 -13.87 2.80 -12.52
N LEU A 270 -12.66 2.93 -12.00
CA LEU A 270 -12.38 3.26 -10.62
C LEU A 270 -11.45 4.47 -10.60
N ILE A 271 -11.99 5.63 -10.23
CA ILE A 271 -11.31 6.92 -10.33
C ILE A 271 -10.93 7.40 -8.94
N PHE A 272 -9.65 7.69 -8.74
CA PHE A 272 -9.10 8.26 -7.52
C PHE A 272 -8.76 9.73 -7.71
N LEU A 273 -9.27 10.59 -6.85
CA LEU A 273 -9.08 12.03 -6.87
C LEU A 273 -8.53 12.50 -5.52
N ASP A 274 -7.29 12.97 -5.50
CA ASP A 274 -6.72 13.63 -4.32
C ASP A 274 -7.25 15.06 -4.20
N MET A 275 -7.81 15.39 -3.04
CA MET A 275 -8.30 16.73 -2.72
C MET A 275 -7.15 17.67 -2.33
N ASN A 276 -6.09 17.13 -1.73
CA ASN A 276 -4.92 17.85 -1.20
C ASN A 276 -5.32 19.10 -0.39
N LEU A 277 -6.22 18.96 0.56
CA LEU A 277 -6.75 20.02 1.42
C LEU A 277 -6.07 20.00 2.80
N PRO A 278 -5.99 21.16 3.48
CA PRO A 278 -5.45 21.24 4.85
C PRO A 278 -6.31 20.43 5.83
N PRO A 279 -5.82 20.24 7.08
CA PRO A 279 -6.67 19.72 8.15
C PRO A 279 -7.92 20.57 8.31
N MET A 280 -8.93 19.95 8.90
CA MET A 280 -10.21 20.58 9.18
C MET A 280 -10.01 21.96 9.83
N PRO A 281 -10.63 23.03 9.30
CA PRO A 281 -10.61 24.34 9.93
C PRO A 281 -11.24 24.31 11.32
N SER A 282 -10.73 25.11 12.25
CA SER A 282 -11.34 25.24 13.58
C SER A 282 -12.80 25.69 13.47
N GLY A 283 -13.71 25.00 14.18
CA GLY A 283 -15.12 25.38 14.26
C GLY A 283 -16.05 24.78 13.20
N THR A 284 -15.58 23.85 12.38
CA THR A 284 -16.44 22.98 11.57
C THR A 284 -16.85 21.72 12.33
N ASP A 285 -18.03 21.18 12.00
CA ASP A 285 -18.55 19.94 12.59
C ASP A 285 -17.64 18.74 12.28
N GLU A 286 -17.70 17.72 13.15
CA GLU A 286 -16.96 16.46 13.00
C GLU A 286 -17.29 15.76 11.66
N GLY A 287 -16.26 15.17 11.02
CA GLY A 287 -16.39 14.39 9.77
C GLY A 287 -15.48 14.85 8.64
N VAL A 288 -15.73 14.36 7.42
CA VAL A 288 -14.96 14.77 6.23
C VAL A 288 -15.54 16.07 5.69
N TRP A 289 -15.05 17.21 6.21
CA TRP A 289 -15.63 18.55 5.98
C TRP A 289 -15.74 18.98 4.51
N TRP A 290 -14.92 18.40 3.62
CA TRP A 290 -14.93 18.68 2.17
C TRP A 290 -15.80 17.70 1.36
N GLN A 291 -16.41 16.70 1.99
CA GLN A 291 -17.15 15.63 1.30
C GLN A 291 -18.34 16.17 0.48
N SER A 292 -19.06 17.15 1.02
CA SER A 292 -20.21 17.77 0.35
C SER A 292 -19.79 18.45 -0.95
N ASP A 293 -18.66 19.16 -0.94
CA ASP A 293 -18.09 19.82 -2.12
C ASP A 293 -17.60 18.81 -3.16
N ALA A 294 -16.95 17.73 -2.73
CA ALA A 294 -16.51 16.66 -3.64
C ALA A 294 -17.70 15.96 -4.33
N ILE A 295 -18.77 15.67 -3.58
CA ILE A 295 -20.02 15.11 -4.13
C ILE A 295 -20.69 16.13 -5.06
N ALA A 296 -20.67 17.42 -4.71
CA ALA A 296 -21.20 18.48 -5.57
C ALA A 296 -20.46 18.56 -6.91
N SER A 297 -19.14 18.37 -6.94
CA SER A 297 -18.38 18.26 -8.19
C SER A 297 -18.86 17.10 -9.07
N VAL A 298 -19.16 15.93 -8.49
CA VAL A 298 -19.72 14.80 -9.26
C VAL A 298 -21.06 15.18 -9.87
N ARG A 299 -21.98 15.72 -9.05
CA ARG A 299 -23.31 16.15 -9.49
C ARG A 299 -23.24 17.23 -10.57
N ALA A 300 -22.28 18.15 -10.48
CA ALA A 300 -22.06 19.18 -11.49
C ALA A 300 -21.64 18.57 -12.84
N VAL A 301 -20.77 17.56 -12.83
CA VAL A 301 -20.39 16.82 -14.05
C VAL A 301 -21.56 16.01 -14.58
N GLU A 302 -22.41 15.41 -13.73
CA GLU A 302 -23.61 14.69 -14.17
C GLU A 302 -24.64 15.63 -14.83
N LYS A 303 -24.87 16.81 -14.25
CA LYS A 303 -25.80 17.82 -14.76
C LYS A 303 -25.34 18.42 -16.09
N GLN A 304 -24.03 18.59 -16.26
CA GLN A 304 -23.43 19.17 -17.45
C GLN A 304 -22.34 18.23 -17.99
N PRO A 305 -22.69 17.09 -18.61
CA PRO A 305 -21.72 16.05 -18.96
C PRO A 305 -20.79 16.42 -20.12
N GLY A 306 -21.10 17.48 -20.89
CA GLY A 306 -20.31 17.84 -22.06
C GLY A 306 -20.27 16.69 -23.07
N ASN A 307 -19.07 16.32 -23.51
CA ASN A 307 -18.85 15.26 -24.51
C ASN A 307 -18.80 13.84 -23.93
N LEU A 308 -19.04 13.67 -22.62
CA LEU A 308 -19.04 12.35 -22.00
C LEU A 308 -20.18 11.50 -22.54
N LYS A 309 -19.84 10.33 -23.10
CA LYS A 309 -20.82 9.37 -23.62
C LYS A 309 -21.81 8.95 -22.52
N PRO A 310 -23.10 8.70 -22.84
CA PRO A 310 -24.12 8.40 -21.83
C PRO A 310 -23.84 7.15 -20.98
N ASP A 311 -23.16 6.15 -21.56
CA ASP A 311 -22.85 4.85 -20.96
C ASP A 311 -21.66 4.87 -19.98
N ILE A 312 -20.91 5.98 -19.93
CA ILE A 312 -19.82 6.14 -18.98
C ILE A 312 -20.37 6.15 -17.56
N SER A 313 -19.87 5.22 -16.73
CA SER A 313 -20.08 5.18 -15.29
C SER A 313 -18.75 4.88 -14.59
N ALA A 314 -18.63 5.30 -13.32
CA ALA A 314 -17.42 5.10 -12.54
C ALA A 314 -17.72 5.02 -11.04
N PHE A 315 -16.92 4.25 -10.32
CA PHE A 315 -16.71 4.47 -8.88
C PHE A 315 -15.72 5.61 -8.69
N ILE A 316 -15.98 6.47 -7.72
CA ILE A 316 -15.13 7.63 -7.42
C ILE A 316 -14.71 7.56 -5.96
N VAL A 317 -13.40 7.58 -5.76
CA VAL A 317 -12.76 7.65 -4.46
C VAL A 317 -12.07 9.00 -4.35
N PHE A 318 -12.52 9.81 -3.41
CA PHE A 318 -11.80 11.00 -3.01
C PHE A 318 -10.91 10.67 -1.83
N THR A 319 -9.66 11.11 -1.90
CA THR A 319 -8.70 10.98 -0.81
C THR A 319 -8.22 12.36 -0.41
N ASN A 320 -7.90 12.55 0.86
CA ASN A 320 -7.17 13.71 1.33
C ASN A 320 -6.19 13.30 2.41
N VAL A 321 -4.93 13.73 2.31
CA VAL A 321 -3.91 13.52 3.34
C VAL A 321 -3.56 14.88 3.94
N PRO A 322 -4.26 15.31 5.01
CA PRO A 322 -4.12 16.67 5.54
C PRO A 322 -2.70 16.97 6.05
N SER A 323 -2.00 15.91 6.50
CA SER A 323 -0.65 15.99 7.04
C SER A 323 0.38 16.53 6.05
N TYR A 324 0.09 16.56 4.74
CA TYR A 324 0.95 17.20 3.74
C TYR A 324 1.09 18.72 3.92
N GLN A 325 0.21 19.33 4.73
CA GLN A 325 0.18 20.76 5.00
C GLN A 325 0.39 21.10 6.49
N MET A 326 0.68 20.08 7.31
CA MET A 326 0.89 20.22 8.75
C MET A 326 2.39 20.38 9.06
N GLY A 327 2.69 20.83 10.28
CA GLY A 327 4.05 20.87 10.81
C GLY A 327 4.63 19.46 10.94
N MET A 328 5.92 19.33 10.66
CA MET A 328 6.59 18.01 10.61
C MET A 328 6.57 17.25 11.95
N GLU A 329 6.53 18.00 13.05
CA GLU A 329 6.51 17.48 14.42
C GLU A 329 5.09 17.36 14.99
N ASP A 330 4.07 17.83 14.25
CA ASP A 330 2.68 17.72 14.67
C ASP A 330 2.26 16.24 14.71
N TYR A 331 1.22 15.95 15.49
CA TYR A 331 0.57 14.64 15.42
C TYR A 331 -0.05 14.44 14.04
N TYR A 332 0.21 13.28 13.45
CA TYR A 332 -0.28 12.93 12.13
C TYR A 332 -1.81 12.90 12.11
N ALA A 333 -2.40 13.66 11.17
CA ALA A 333 -3.80 13.51 10.80
C ALA A 333 -3.95 12.43 9.73
N GLY A 334 -4.84 11.47 10.01
CA GLY A 334 -5.13 10.31 9.17
C GLY A 334 -5.58 10.65 7.74
N LEU A 335 -5.55 9.64 6.87
CA LEU A 335 -6.13 9.71 5.53
C LEU A 335 -7.65 9.90 5.63
N GLU A 336 -8.17 10.97 5.06
CA GLU A 336 -9.60 11.21 4.92
C GLU A 336 -10.08 10.68 3.58
N ILE A 337 -11.25 10.03 3.58
CA ILE A 337 -11.79 9.34 2.40
C ILE A 337 -13.25 9.67 2.24
N ALA A 338 -13.66 10.01 1.03
CA ALA A 338 -15.07 10.02 0.64
C ALA A 338 -15.27 9.16 -0.60
N PHE A 339 -16.38 8.44 -0.64
CA PHE A 339 -16.69 7.53 -1.73
C PHE A 339 -17.99 7.98 -2.40
N THR A 340 -18.11 7.79 -3.72
CA THR A 340 -19.37 7.98 -4.45
C THR A 340 -19.29 7.28 -5.81
N ALA A 341 -20.27 7.48 -6.67
CA ALA A 341 -20.26 7.00 -8.03
C ALA A 341 -20.81 8.04 -9.01
N PHE A 342 -20.35 7.97 -10.25
CA PHE A 342 -20.88 8.73 -11.37
C PHE A 342 -21.82 7.85 -12.20
N ARG A 343 -23.08 8.28 -12.37
CA ARG A 343 -24.12 7.59 -13.14
C ARG A 343 -24.30 6.11 -12.75
N LYS A 344 -24.35 5.84 -11.45
CA LYS A 344 -24.73 4.53 -10.90
C LYS A 344 -25.95 4.65 -10.01
N PRO A 345 -27.17 4.56 -10.58
CA PRO A 345 -28.41 4.62 -9.81
C PRO A 345 -28.43 3.56 -8.70
N GLY A 346 -28.84 3.96 -7.50
CA GLY A 346 -28.91 3.05 -6.34
C GLY A 346 -27.56 2.72 -5.71
N PHE A 347 -26.48 3.41 -6.09
CA PHE A 347 -25.24 3.39 -5.32
C PHE A 347 -25.41 4.29 -4.07
N ALA A 348 -25.36 3.69 -2.89
CA ALA A 348 -25.31 4.38 -1.59
C ALA A 348 -24.06 3.92 -0.85
N THR A 349 -23.35 4.86 -0.20
CA THR A 349 -22.11 4.60 0.54
C THR A 349 -22.32 3.98 1.92
N GLU A 350 -23.54 3.57 2.25
CA GLU A 350 -23.80 2.88 3.51
C GLU A 350 -23.03 1.56 3.54
N THR A 351 -22.13 1.42 4.51
CA THR A 351 -21.06 0.41 4.50
C THR A 351 -21.58 -1.02 4.49
N THR A 352 -22.72 -1.30 5.13
CA THR A 352 -23.39 -2.60 5.11
C THR A 352 -23.88 -2.97 3.71
N LEU A 353 -24.53 -2.04 2.99
CA LEU A 353 -25.03 -2.27 1.64
C LEU A 353 -23.90 -2.34 0.60
N LEU A 354 -22.79 -1.63 0.84
CA LEU A 354 -21.59 -1.69 0.00
C LEU A 354 -20.95 -3.08 0.03
N GLY A 355 -20.82 -3.69 1.23
CA GLY A 355 -20.22 -5.01 1.41
C GLY A 355 -20.96 -6.13 0.67
N ASP A 356 -22.29 -6.09 0.64
CA ASP A 356 -23.10 -7.12 0.01
C ASP A 356 -23.07 -7.03 -1.53
N ARG A 357 -23.14 -5.81 -2.08
CA ARG A 357 -23.25 -5.59 -3.53
C ARG A 357 -21.90 -5.41 -4.23
N TYR A 358 -20.94 -4.83 -3.52
CA TYR A 358 -19.60 -4.49 -4.01
C TYR A 358 -18.52 -4.89 -3.00
N PRO A 359 -18.38 -6.20 -2.70
CA PRO A 359 -17.44 -6.69 -1.69
C PRO A 359 -15.97 -6.31 -1.98
N ASP A 360 -15.60 -6.20 -3.25
CA ASP A 360 -14.27 -5.75 -3.70
C ASP A 360 -14.03 -4.25 -3.49
N ILE A 361 -15.07 -3.44 -3.59
CA ILE A 361 -15.02 -2.02 -3.25
C ILE A 361 -15.00 -1.82 -1.73
N ALA A 362 -15.71 -2.65 -0.97
CA ALA A 362 -15.64 -2.66 0.48
C ALA A 362 -14.23 -3.04 1.00
N ASP A 363 -13.60 -4.06 0.40
CA ASP A 363 -12.22 -4.43 0.69
C ASP A 363 -11.25 -3.25 0.42
N LEU A 364 -11.45 -2.52 -0.68
CA LEU A 364 -10.68 -1.31 -0.99
C LEU A 364 -10.88 -0.20 0.04
N PHE A 365 -12.11 0.04 0.48
CA PHE A 365 -12.38 1.05 1.49
C PHE A 365 -11.70 0.73 2.82
N ASN A 366 -11.72 -0.54 3.23
CA ASN A 366 -11.01 -1.00 4.43
C ASN A 366 -9.49 -0.86 4.27
N ALA A 367 -8.94 -1.19 3.11
CA ALA A 367 -7.52 -1.03 2.83
C ALA A 367 -7.06 0.43 2.88
N LEU A 368 -7.87 1.37 2.37
CA LEU A 368 -7.59 2.80 2.46
C LEU A 368 -7.65 3.30 3.90
N LYS A 369 -8.66 2.89 4.68
CA LYS A 369 -8.77 3.26 6.11
C LYS A 369 -7.58 2.80 6.96
N ALA A 370 -6.94 1.70 6.57
CA ALA A 370 -5.78 1.13 7.23
C ALA A 370 -4.45 1.54 6.56
N HIS A 371 -4.46 2.51 5.65
CA HIS A 371 -3.29 2.85 4.81
C HIS A 371 -2.08 3.29 5.63
N ASP A 372 -2.30 4.06 6.69
CA ASP A 372 -1.27 4.57 7.59
C ASP A 372 -0.80 3.54 8.63
N LEU A 373 -1.39 2.34 8.66
CA LEU A 373 -0.91 1.23 9.48
C LEU A 373 0.31 0.55 8.84
N VAL A 374 1.46 0.77 9.46
CA VAL A 374 2.74 0.16 9.09
C VAL A 374 3.17 -0.81 10.20
N PRO A 375 3.50 -2.08 9.88
CA PRO A 375 4.02 -3.01 10.88
C PRO A 375 5.32 -2.50 11.50
N ASP A 376 5.48 -2.68 12.80
CA ASP A 376 6.71 -2.33 13.54
C ASP A 376 7.76 -3.48 13.50
N SER A 377 7.27 -4.70 13.29
CA SER A 377 8.01 -5.96 13.36
C SER A 377 7.75 -6.83 12.12
N PHE A 378 8.65 -7.80 11.91
CA PHE A 378 8.67 -8.71 10.75
C PHE A 378 7.64 -9.83 10.82
#